data_AF-A0A6C1AZY4-F1
#
_entry.id   AF-A0A6C1AZY4-F1
#
_cell.length_a   1.000
_cell.length_b   1.000
_cell.length_c   1.000
_cell.angle_alpha   90.00
_cell.angle_beta   90.00
_cell.angle_gamma   90.00
#
_symmetry.space_group_name_H-M   'P 1'
#
loop_
_entity.id
_entity.type
_entity.pdbx_description
1 polymer ?
#
loop_
_entity_poly.entity_id
_entity_poly.type
_entity_poly.pdbx_seq_one_letter_code
_entity_poly.pdbx_strand_id
1 'polypeptide(L)' 'MSFRLVHHPGRAPLDRICIAQHTDPAHLKCDGYDRARSLGDADALWQPGNTPDILLELRCRTGDALVIERLA' A
#
# COMPACT_ATOMS: atom_id res chain seq x y z
N MET A 1 6.03 16.21 7.36
CA MET A 1 5.36 14.88 7.42
C MET A 1 5.54 14.21 6.08
N SER A 2 6.03 12.98 6.04
CA SER A 2 6.15 12.18 4.81
C SER A 2 5.47 10.83 4.99
N PHE A 3 5.18 10.18 3.88
CA PHE A 3 4.48 8.92 3.80
C PHE A 3 5.24 7.98 2.89
N ARG A 4 5.10 6.68 3.09
CA ARG A 4 5.64 5.66 2.19
C ARG A 4 4.59 4.66 1.77
N LEU A 5 4.70 4.16 0.55
CA LEU A 5 3.95 3.03 0.03
C LEU A 5 4.79 1.76 0.19
N VAL A 6 4.24 0.78 0.88
CA VAL A 6 4.89 -0.50 1.19
C VAL A 6 4.12 -1.64 0.56
N HIS A 7 4.82 -2.53 -0.13
CA HIS A 7 4.28 -3.81 -0.62
C HIS A 7 4.54 -4.90 0.40
N HIS A 8 3.49 -5.64 0.73
CA HIS A 8 3.50 -6.87 1.49
C HIS A 8 3.14 -8.02 0.54
N PRO A 9 4.12 -8.81 0.05
CA PRO A 9 3.84 -9.92 -0.86
C PRO A 9 3.06 -11.03 -0.18
N GLY A 10 2.00 -11.53 -0.83
CA GLY A 10 1.15 -12.58 -0.23
C GLY A 10 1.87 -13.90 0.02
N ARG A 11 2.91 -14.21 -0.79
CA ARG A 11 3.70 -15.45 -0.68
C ARG A 11 4.85 -15.37 0.33
N ALA A 12 5.18 -14.18 0.80
CA ALA A 12 6.24 -13.93 1.77
C ALA A 12 5.83 -12.75 2.67
N PRO A 13 4.84 -12.94 3.56
CA PRO A 13 4.21 -11.84 4.31
C PRO A 13 5.15 -11.12 5.30
N LEU A 14 6.35 -11.66 5.53
CA LEU A 14 7.41 -11.03 6.32
C LEU A 14 8.22 -10.00 5.51
N ASP A 15 8.19 -10.08 4.18
CA ASP A 15 8.88 -9.13 3.32
C ASP A 15 8.05 -7.86 3.19
N ARG A 16 8.64 -6.73 3.59
CA ARG A 16 8.04 -5.40 3.47
C ARG A 16 8.93 -4.57 2.57
N ILE A 17 8.43 -4.27 1.38
CA ILE A 17 9.22 -3.60 0.35
C ILE A 17 8.70 -2.17 0.22
N CYS A 18 9.52 -1.19 0.60
CA CYS A 18 9.21 0.22 0.33
C CYS A 18 9.32 0.45 -1.19
N ILE A 19 8.20 0.84 -1.82
CA ILE A 19 8.12 1.02 -3.27
C ILE A 19 8.24 2.51 -3.64
N ALA A 20 7.71 3.39 -2.80
CA ALA A 20 7.68 4.82 -3.02
C ALA A 20 7.60 5.59 -1.70
N GLN A 21 8.05 6.83 -1.70
CA GLN A 21 7.94 7.76 -0.60
C GLN A 21 7.53 9.13 -1.13
N HIS A 22 6.57 9.77 -0.48
CA HIS A 22 6.05 11.07 -0.91
C HIS A 22 5.50 11.88 0.27
N THR A 23 5.43 13.19 0.14
CA THR A 23 4.85 14.07 1.18
C THR A 23 3.33 14.14 1.12
N ASP A 24 2.75 13.92 -0.06
CA ASP A 24 1.30 13.80 -0.29
C ASP A 24 0.88 12.33 -0.42
N PRO A 25 0.04 11.79 0.48
CA PRO A 25 -0.44 10.42 0.41
C PRO A 25 -1.42 10.16 -0.74
N ALA A 26 -2.01 11.19 -1.35
CA ALA A 26 -2.87 11.02 -2.53
C ALA A 26 -2.07 10.50 -3.73
N HIS A 27 -0.81 10.95 -3.88
CA HIS A 27 0.09 10.43 -4.91
C HIS A 27 0.34 8.93 -4.73
N LEU A 28 0.68 8.51 -3.51
CA LEU A 28 0.90 7.10 -3.16
C LEU A 28 -0.36 6.24 -3.36
N LYS A 29 -1.55 6.85 -3.18
CA LYS A 29 -2.83 6.19 -3.40
C LYS A 29 -3.06 5.86 -4.88
N CYS A 30 -2.70 6.77 -5.78
CA CYS A 30 -2.71 6.55 -7.23
C CYS A 30 -1.71 5.45 -7.62
N ASP A 31 -0.45 5.56 -7.15
CA ASP A 31 0.59 4.56 -7.41
C ASP A 31 0.16 3.16 -6.98
N GLY A 32 -0.48 3.04 -5.81
CA GLY A 32 -0.95 1.75 -5.33
C GLY A 32 -2.12 1.18 -6.14
N TYR A 33 -3.00 2.00 -6.73
CA TYR A 33 -4.01 1.48 -7.67
C TYR A 33 -3.36 0.93 -8.94
N ASP A 34 -2.37 1.61 -9.50
CA ASP A 34 -1.65 1.13 -10.69
C ASP A 34 -0.86 -0.14 -10.41
N ARG A 35 -0.30 -0.26 -9.20
CA ARG A 35 0.35 -1.47 -8.73
C ARG A 35 -0.64 -2.62 -8.53
N ALA A 36 -1.80 -2.37 -7.93
CA ALA A 36 -2.85 -3.37 -7.75
C ALA A 36 -3.35 -3.92 -9.09
N ARG A 37 -3.56 -3.05 -10.09
CA ARG A 37 -3.86 -3.45 -11.47
C ARG A 37 -2.78 -4.34 -12.08
N SER A 38 -1.52 -3.97 -11.88
CA SER A 38 -0.37 -4.76 -12.36
C SER A 38 -0.25 -6.12 -11.67
N LEU A 39 -0.74 -6.23 -10.44
CA LEU A 39 -0.87 -7.49 -9.69
C LEU A 39 -2.11 -8.30 -10.09
N GLY A 40 -2.95 -7.81 -11.01
CA GLY A 40 -4.16 -8.49 -11.47
C GLY A 40 -5.41 -8.23 -10.63
N ASP A 41 -5.40 -7.21 -9.76
CA ASP A 41 -6.56 -6.81 -8.97
C ASP A 41 -6.94 -5.34 -9.24
N ALA A 42 -7.67 -5.12 -10.33
CA ALA A 42 -8.14 -3.80 -10.73
C ALA A 42 -9.28 -3.25 -9.86
N ASP A 43 -9.97 -4.12 -9.10
CA ASP A 43 -11.10 -3.75 -8.25
C ASP A 43 -10.69 -3.52 -6.79
N ALA A 44 -9.40 -3.64 -6.48
CA ALA A 44 -8.91 -3.48 -5.11
C ALA A 44 -9.23 -2.07 -4.58
N LEU A 45 -9.68 -1.99 -3.34
CA LEU A 45 -10.07 -0.72 -2.71
C LEU A 45 -9.20 -0.44 -1.50
N TRP A 46 -8.80 0.83 -1.36
CA TRP A 46 -8.18 1.32 -0.13
C TRP A 46 -9.18 1.33 1.02
N GLN A 47 -8.73 0.82 2.16
CA GLN A 47 -9.44 0.83 3.42
C GLN A 47 -8.59 1.60 4.45
N PRO A 48 -9.21 2.21 5.48
CA PRO A 48 -8.48 2.80 6.59
C PRO A 48 -7.55 1.78 7.26
N GLY A 49 -6.35 2.21 7.64
CA GLY A 49 -5.45 1.38 8.43
C GLY A 49 -5.97 1.09 9.83
N ASN A 50 -5.57 -0.07 10.38
CA ASN A 50 -5.95 -0.47 11.74
C ASN A 50 -4.98 0.00 12.83
N THR A 51 -3.88 0.65 12.47
CA THR A 51 -2.87 1.16 13.40
C THR A 51 -2.59 2.64 13.15
N PRO A 52 -2.10 3.40 14.15
CA PRO A 52 -1.82 4.83 14.00
C PRO A 52 -0.82 5.18 12.89
N ASP A 53 0.10 4.24 12.62
CA ASP A 53 1.19 4.42 11.65
C ASP A 53 0.74 4.08 10.22
N ILE A 54 -0.38 3.35 10.06
CA ILE A 54 -0.93 2.99 8.76
C ILE A 54 -2.11 3.90 8.45
N LEU A 55 -1.97 4.70 7.39
CA LEU A 55 -3.04 5.57 6.92
C LEU A 55 -4.09 4.77 6.13
N LEU A 56 -3.63 3.97 5.17
CA LEU A 56 -4.47 3.18 4.27
C LEU A 56 -3.85 1.82 3.99
N GLU A 57 -4.69 0.82 3.80
CA GLU A 57 -4.34 -0.53 3.37
C GLU A 57 -5.20 -0.93 2.17
N LEU A 58 -4.60 -1.50 1.13
CA LEU A 58 -5.28 -2.05 -0.04
C LEU A 58 -4.88 -3.51 -0.17
N ARG A 59 -5.84 -4.41 0.00
CA ARG A 59 -5.65 -5.85 -0.08
C ARG A 59 -6.05 -6.33 -1.47
N CYS A 60 -5.12 -7.03 -2.12
CA CYS A 60 -5.34 -7.63 -3.42
C CYS A 60 -5.85 -9.07 -3.26
N ARG A 61 -6.68 -9.53 -4.20
CA ARG A 61 -7.19 -10.92 -4.29
C ARG A 61 -6.07 -11.95 -4.45
N THR A 62 -4.90 -11.54 -4.92
CA THR A 62 -3.69 -12.38 -5.01
C THR A 62 -3.06 -12.69 -3.65
N GLY A 63 -3.52 -12.04 -2.58
CA GLY A 63 -2.96 -12.12 -1.23
C GLY A 63 -1.90 -11.04 -0.95
N ASP A 64 -1.50 -10.27 -1.95
CA ASP A 64 -0.65 -9.09 -1.76
C ASP A 64 -1.41 -7.97 -1.03
N ALA A 65 -0.68 -7.16 -0.28
CA ALA A 65 -1.22 -5.93 0.29
C ALA A 65 -0.30 -4.74 -0.01
N LEU A 66 -0.91 -3.58 -0.20
CA LEU A 66 -0.24 -2.29 -0.34
C LEU A 66 -0.64 -1.42 0.85
N VAL A 67 0.33 -0.78 1.48
CA VAL A 67 0.13 -0.05 2.72
C VAL A 67 0.73 1.33 2.60
N ILE A 68 -0.05 2.37 2.91
CA ILE A 68 0.46 3.73 3.05
C ILE A 68 0.72 4.00 4.52
N GLU A 69 1.98 4.24 4.87
CA GLU A 69 2.42 4.46 6.23
C GLU A 69 2.87 5.91 6.43
N ARG A 70 2.59 6.45 7.60
CA ARG A 70 3.10 7.74 8.04
C ARG A 70 4.48 7.56 8.65
N LEU A 71 5.43 8.40 8.24
CA LEU A 71 6.75 8.47 8.83
C LEU A 71 6.73 9.51 9.97
N ALA A 72 7.28 9.12 11.12
CA ALA A 72 7.46 10.00 12.28
C ALA A 72 8.48 11.11 12.00
#